data_AF-A0A0A1YIB2-F1
#
_entry.id   AF-A0A0A1YIB2-F1
#
_cell.length_a   1.000
_cell.length_b   1.000
_cell.length_c   1.000
_cell.angle_alpha   90.00
_cell.angle_beta   90.00
_cell.angle_gamma   90.00
#
_symmetry.space_group_name_H-M   'P 1'
#
loop_
_entity.id
_entity.type
_entity.pdbx_description
1 polymer ?
#
loop_
_entity_poly.entity_id
_entity_poly.type
_entity_poly.pdbx_seq_one_letter_code
_entity_poly.pdbx_strand_id
1 'polypeptide(L)'
;MPTIRIQAIAPASCNIGQLLTRCTAAAADALGIPQDYCWAIFQPVAPGTYAEGECIWSASEAGRAAPLISITALEGRTGELKAAVLRATSSVVAEALAVPLEQVFAEYRDIPKGQAFSGGRIC
;
A
#
# COMPACT_ATOMS: atom_id res chain seq x y z
N MET A 1 -10.85 2.70 8.84
CA MET A 1 -9.74 3.68 8.80
C MET A 1 -8.39 3.01 8.57
N PRO A 2 -8.09 2.52 7.36
CA PRO A 2 -6.73 2.12 7.01
C PRO A 2 -5.89 3.30 6.47
N THR A 3 -4.61 3.31 6.83
CA THR A 3 -3.57 4.06 6.12
C THR A 3 -2.74 3.10 5.29
N ILE A 4 -2.49 3.43 4.03
CA ILE A 4 -1.72 2.64 3.07
C ILE A 4 -0.45 3.43 2.74
N ARG A 5 0.70 2.85 3.03
CA ARG A 5 2.00 3.42 2.66
C ARG A 5 2.61 2.56 1.57
N ILE A 6 2.97 3.18 0.45
CA ILE A 6 3.59 2.51 -0.69
C ILE A 6 5.00 3.07 -0.85
N GLN A 7 6.01 2.20 -0.83
CA GLN A 7 7.41 2.53 -1.08
C GLN A 7 7.86 1.78 -2.32
N ALA A 8 8.25 2.53 -3.36
CA ALA A 8 8.70 1.93 -4.61
C ALA A 8 9.58 2.90 -5.42
N ILE A 9 10.38 2.32 -6.31
CA ILE A 9 10.95 3.06 -7.44
C ILE A 9 9.83 3.15 -8.49
N ALA A 10 9.23 4.32 -8.67
CA ALA A 10 8.15 4.48 -9.64
C ALA A 10 8.71 4.55 -11.07
N PRO A 11 8.17 3.78 -12.03
CA PRO A 11 8.41 4.04 -13.45
C PRO A 11 7.95 5.44 -13.83
N ALA A 12 8.62 6.09 -14.79
CA ALA A 12 8.25 7.42 -15.26
C ALA A 12 6.82 7.50 -15.84
N SER A 13 6.27 6.37 -16.28
CA SER A 13 4.89 6.24 -16.77
C SER A 13 3.84 6.16 -15.66
N CYS A 14 4.22 5.98 -14.40
CA CYS A 14 3.27 5.76 -13.32
C CYS A 14 2.59 7.07 -12.91
N ASN A 15 1.25 7.12 -13.01
CA ASN A 15 0.47 8.20 -12.45
C ASN A 15 0.21 7.95 -10.96
N ILE A 16 1.04 8.55 -10.10
CA ILE A 16 0.97 8.37 -8.65
C ILE A 16 -0.37 8.83 -8.07
N GLY A 17 -0.96 9.93 -8.56
CA GLY A 17 -2.25 10.41 -8.06
C GLY A 17 -3.38 9.42 -8.33
N GLN A 18 -3.38 8.82 -9.52
CA GLN A 18 -4.35 7.79 -9.89
C GLN A 18 -4.12 6.50 -9.08
N LEU A 19 -2.86 6.07 -8.90
CA LEU A 19 -2.49 4.94 -8.05
C LEU A 19 -3.07 5.10 -6.63
N LEU A 20 -2.81 6.24 -5.98
CA LEU A 20 -3.27 6.49 -4.61
C LEU A 20 -4.80 6.48 -4.50
N THR A 21 -5.49 7.10 -5.46
CA THR A 21 -6.96 7.11 -5.51
C THR A 21 -7.51 5.70 -5.67
N ARG A 22 -6.92 4.89 -6.57
CA ARG A 22 -7.33 3.50 -6.77
C ARG A 22 -7.07 2.61 -5.55
N CYS A 23 -5.95 2.80 -4.84
CA CYS A 23 -5.66 2.05 -3.62
C CYS A 23 -6.68 2.34 -2.51
N THR A 24 -7.03 3.62 -2.29
CA THR A 24 -8.05 3.97 -1.28
C THR A 24 -9.42 3.38 -1.62
N ALA A 25 -9.83 3.42 -2.89
CA ALA A 25 -11.07 2.80 -3.35
C ALA A 25 -11.05 1.27 -3.15
N ALA A 26 -10.01 0.58 -3.61
CA ALA A 26 -9.89 -0.87 -3.48
C ALA A 26 -9.90 -1.36 -2.02
N ALA A 27 -9.20 -0.65 -1.13
CA ALA A 27 -9.21 -0.96 0.30
C ALA A 27 -10.57 -0.66 0.95
N ALA A 28 -11.25 0.41 0.54
CA ALA A 28 -12.58 0.76 1.03
C ALA A 28 -13.62 -0.28 0.64
N ASP A 29 -13.62 -0.70 -0.63
CA ASP A 29 -14.49 -1.74 -1.17
C ASP A 29 -14.27 -3.07 -0.44
N ALA A 30 -13.01 -3.48 -0.26
CA ALA A 30 -12.66 -4.70 0.46
C ALA A 30 -13.09 -4.71 1.93
N LEU A 31 -13.23 -3.52 2.54
CA LEU A 31 -13.65 -3.35 3.93
C LEU A 31 -15.14 -3.04 4.09
N GLY A 32 -15.86 -2.75 3.00
CA GLY A 32 -17.24 -2.27 3.06
C GLY A 32 -17.37 -0.93 3.81
N ILE A 33 -16.41 -0.01 3.63
CA ILE A 33 -16.43 1.33 4.25
C ILE A 33 -16.39 2.44 3.19
N PRO A 34 -16.75 3.69 3.53
CA PRO A 34 -16.58 4.83 2.64
C PRO A 34 -15.10 5.05 2.25
N GLN A 35 -14.85 5.49 1.00
CA GLN A 35 -13.49 5.71 0.51
C GLN A 35 -12.74 6.81 1.27
N ASP A 36 -13.45 7.85 1.72
CA ASP A 36 -12.89 8.94 2.52
C ASP A 36 -12.47 8.51 3.93
N TYR A 37 -12.69 7.24 4.30
CA TYR A 37 -12.17 6.62 5.51
C TYR A 37 -10.85 5.87 5.27
N CYS A 38 -10.27 5.96 4.07
CA CYS A 38 -8.99 5.37 3.68
C CYS A 38 -8.01 6.46 3.28
N TRP A 39 -6.76 6.34 3.70
CA TRP A 39 -5.67 7.24 3.28
C TRP A 39 -4.57 6.44 2.61
N ALA A 40 -4.00 6.98 1.54
CA ALA A 40 -2.84 6.39 0.89
C ALA A 40 -1.74 7.45 0.70
N ILE A 41 -0.49 7.04 0.87
CA ILE A 41 0.68 7.85 0.59
C ILE A 41 1.68 7.07 -0.25
N PHE A 42 2.32 7.77 -1.18
CA PHE A 42 3.44 7.25 -1.96
C PHE A 42 4.73 7.86 -1.44
N GLN A 43 5.71 7.03 -1.13
CA GLN A 43 7.06 7.44 -0.73
C GLN A 43 8.04 6.95 -1.80
N PRO A 44 8.54 7.85 -2.66
CA PRO A 44 9.47 7.46 -3.69
C PRO A 44 10.75 6.91 -3.06
N VAL A 45 11.21 5.80 -3.60
CA VAL A 45 12.49 5.19 -3.27
C VAL A 45 13.49 5.61 -4.33
N ALA A 46 14.64 6.13 -3.90
CA ALA A 46 15.68 6.53 -4.84
C ALA A 46 16.33 5.28 -5.49
N PRO A 47 16.60 5.30 -6.81
CA PRO A 47 17.42 4.27 -7.43
C PRO A 47 18.78 4.13 -6.74
N GLY A 48 19.26 2.90 -6.59
CA GLY A 48 20.52 2.62 -5.90
C GLY A 48 20.43 2.54 -4.37
N THR A 49 19.26 2.84 -3.77
CA THR A 49 19.06 2.81 -2.31
C THR A 49 18.14 1.70 -1.84
N TYR A 50 17.72 0.82 -2.74
CA TYR A 50 16.83 -0.30 -2.43
C TYR A 50 17.42 -1.59 -2.96
N ALA A 51 17.48 -2.58 -2.07
CA ALA A 51 17.98 -3.90 -2.36
C ALA A 51 16.93 -4.96 -2.06
N GLU A 52 16.89 -5.97 -2.90
CA GLU A 52 16.15 -7.21 -2.70
C GLU A 52 17.13 -8.38 -2.86
N GLY A 53 17.48 -9.02 -1.74
CA GLY A 53 18.60 -9.97 -1.71
C GLY A 53 19.91 -9.30 -2.12
N GLU A 54 20.57 -9.84 -3.15
CA GLU A 54 21.83 -9.33 -3.69
C GLU A 54 21.65 -8.32 -4.84
N CYS A 55 20.42 -7.96 -5.18
CA CYS A 55 20.12 -7.01 -6.26
C CYS A 55 19.89 -5.60 -5.71
N ILE A 56 20.58 -4.60 -6.25
CA ILE A 56 20.31 -3.18 -5.99
C ILE A 56 19.65 -2.59 -7.24
N TRP A 57 18.47 -2.00 -7.06
CA TRP A 57 17.61 -1.63 -8.19
C TRP A 57 17.92 -0.25 -8.76
N SER A 58 17.97 -0.17 -10.09
CA SER A 58 18.13 1.07 -10.85
C SER A 58 16.80 1.65 -11.34
N ALA A 59 16.82 2.89 -11.85
CA ALA A 59 15.63 3.52 -12.42
C ALA A 59 15.10 2.77 -13.65
N SER A 60 16.00 2.21 -14.47
CA SER A 60 15.64 1.40 -15.65
C SER A 60 14.97 0.07 -15.30
N GLU A 61 15.05 -0.35 -14.04
CA GLU A 61 14.51 -1.62 -13.56
C GLU A 61 13.32 -1.45 -12.62
N ALA A 62 12.72 -0.24 -12.58
CA ALA A 62 11.59 0.07 -11.72
C ALA A 62 10.43 -0.96 -11.79
N GLY A 63 10.13 -1.48 -12.98
CA GLY A 63 9.09 -2.52 -13.19
C GLY A 63 9.47 -3.94 -12.74
N ARG A 64 10.62 -4.11 -12.09
CA ARG A 64 11.10 -5.38 -11.51
C ARG A 64 11.40 -5.27 -10.01
N ALA A 65 11.50 -4.05 -9.49
CA ALA A 65 11.77 -3.82 -8.07
C ALA A 65 10.48 -4.00 -7.28
N ALA A 66 10.49 -4.93 -6.33
CA ALA A 66 9.34 -5.19 -5.46
C ALA A 66 8.86 -3.92 -4.72
N PRO A 67 7.60 -3.49 -4.89
CA PRO A 67 7.06 -2.43 -4.06
C PRO A 67 6.76 -2.97 -2.65
N LEU A 68 7.04 -2.15 -1.64
CA LEU A 68 6.73 -2.45 -0.24
C LEU A 68 5.46 -1.68 0.17
N ILE A 69 4.45 -2.41 0.64
CA ILE A 69 3.17 -1.86 1.05
C ILE A 69 2.95 -2.13 2.54
N SER A 70 2.78 -1.07 3.34
CA SER A 70 2.33 -1.19 4.73
C SER A 70 0.91 -0.68 4.85
N ILE A 71 -0.01 -1.56 5.25
CA ILE A 71 -1.38 -1.21 5.58
C ILE A 71 -1.52 -1.22 7.10
N THR A 72 -2.04 -0.15 7.67
CA THR A 72 -2.21 -0.02 9.12
C THR A 72 -3.62 0.47 9.43
N ALA A 73 -4.31 -0.17 10.36
CA ALA A 73 -5.66 0.24 10.71
C ALA A 73 -6.06 -0.24 12.11
N LEU A 74 -7.11 0.35 12.68
CA LEU A 74 -7.69 -0.10 13.95
C LEU A 74 -7.93 -1.62 13.98
N GLU A 75 -7.62 -2.22 15.13
CA GLU A 75 -7.83 -3.64 15.39
C GLU A 75 -9.30 -4.08 15.31
N GLY A 76 -9.54 -5.40 15.28
CA GLY A 76 -10.88 -5.98 15.32
C GLY A 76 -11.43 -6.46 13.97
N ARG A 77 -10.65 -6.35 12.89
CA ARG A 77 -11.00 -6.98 11.60
C ARG A 77 -10.60 -8.45 11.58
N THR A 78 -11.39 -9.27 10.89
CA THR A 78 -11.09 -10.70 10.71
C THR A 78 -9.90 -10.92 9.78
N GLY A 79 -9.34 -12.14 9.80
CA GLY A 79 -8.24 -12.51 8.91
C GLY A 79 -8.64 -12.40 7.43
N GLU A 80 -9.88 -12.75 7.09
CA GLU A 80 -10.42 -12.68 5.74
C GLU A 80 -10.47 -11.24 5.23
N LEU A 81 -10.94 -10.30 6.05
CA LEU A 81 -10.97 -8.89 5.68
C LEU A 81 -9.56 -8.31 5.52
N LYS A 82 -8.62 -8.67 6.40
CA LYS A 82 -7.22 -8.27 6.27
C LYS A 82 -6.62 -8.80 4.97
N ALA A 83 -6.85 -10.07 4.65
CA ALA A 83 -6.38 -10.69 3.41
C ALA A 83 -7.01 -10.06 2.16
N ALA A 84 -8.30 -9.72 2.20
CA ALA A 84 -9.00 -9.04 1.11
C ALA A 84 -8.39 -7.67 0.81
N VAL A 85 -8.11 -6.87 1.84
CA VAL A 85 -7.48 -5.55 1.70
C VAL A 85 -6.06 -5.64 1.16
N LEU A 86 -5.27 -6.58 1.69
CA LEU A 86 -3.91 -6.85 1.21
C LEU A 86 -3.94 -7.18 -0.28
N ARG A 87 -4.77 -8.15 -0.68
CA ARG A 87 -4.89 -8.56 -2.09
C ARG A 87 -5.34 -7.41 -2.98
N ALA A 88 -6.40 -6.69 -2.59
CA ALA A 88 -6.96 -5.60 -3.39
C ALA A 88 -5.95 -4.46 -3.60
N THR A 89 -5.26 -4.07 -2.53
CA THR A 89 -4.25 -3.01 -2.60
C THR A 89 -3.03 -3.44 -3.41
N SER A 90 -2.52 -4.66 -3.19
CA SER A 90 -1.38 -5.21 -3.92
C SER A 90 -1.65 -5.31 -5.41
N SER A 91 -2.84 -5.75 -5.83
CA SER A 91 -3.22 -5.80 -7.25
C SER A 91 -3.18 -4.44 -7.92
N VAL A 92 -3.71 -3.39 -7.26
CA VAL A 92 -3.67 -2.02 -7.79
C VAL A 92 -2.23 -1.51 -7.93
N VAL A 93 -1.40 -1.75 -6.91
CA VAL A 93 0.01 -1.33 -6.94
C VAL A 93 0.79 -2.07 -8.02
N ALA A 94 0.58 -3.39 -8.15
CA ALA A 94 1.23 -4.21 -9.17
C ALA A 94 0.96 -3.69 -10.58
N GLU A 95 -0.32 -3.47 -10.90
CA GLU A 95 -0.75 -2.94 -12.19
C GLU A 95 -0.17 -1.54 -12.46
N ALA A 96 -0.26 -0.63 -11.49
CA ALA A 96 0.18 0.75 -11.67
C ALA A 96 1.70 0.91 -11.80
N LEU A 97 2.47 0.04 -11.15
CA LEU A 97 3.93 0.03 -11.22
C LEU A 97 4.46 -0.91 -12.32
N ALA A 98 3.57 -1.60 -13.04
CA ALA A 98 3.92 -2.59 -14.06
C ALA A 98 4.88 -3.68 -13.53
N VAL A 99 4.67 -4.11 -12.28
CA VAL A 99 5.39 -5.23 -11.66
C VAL A 99 4.47 -6.46 -11.60
N PRO A 100 5.02 -7.69 -11.66
CA PRO A 100 4.25 -8.88 -11.37
C PRO A 100 3.67 -8.87 -9.95
N LEU A 101 2.44 -9.34 -9.78
CA LEU A 101 1.77 -9.32 -8.47
C LEU A 101 2.54 -10.14 -7.42
N GLU A 102 3.15 -11.24 -7.85
CA GLU A 102 3.99 -12.11 -7.02
C GLU A 102 5.27 -11.43 -6.50
N GLN A 103 5.66 -10.29 -7.06
CA GLN A 103 6.79 -9.48 -6.59
C GLN A 103 6.34 -8.40 -5.59
N VAL A 104 5.04 -8.21 -5.37
CA VAL A 104 4.57 -7.23 -4.39
C VAL A 104 4.70 -7.78 -2.98
N PHE A 105 5.39 -7.04 -2.11
CA PHE A 105 5.41 -7.32 -0.69
C PHE A 105 4.41 -6.41 0.03
N ALA A 106 3.49 -7.00 0.80
CA ALA A 106 2.51 -6.25 1.56
C ALA A 106 2.32 -6.81 2.97
N GLU A 107 2.25 -5.93 3.96
CA GLU A 107 1.98 -6.25 5.35
C GLU A 107 0.74 -5.51 5.86
N TYR A 108 0.06 -6.09 6.84
CA TYR A 108 -1.06 -5.48 7.55
C TYR A 108 -0.74 -5.42 9.04
N ARG A 109 -0.86 -4.24 9.64
CA ARG A 109 -0.69 -4.01 11.09
C ARG A 109 -1.95 -3.47 11.73
N ASP A 110 -2.31 -4.05 12.88
CA ASP A 110 -3.37 -3.51 13.71
C ASP A 110 -2.86 -2.35 14.56
N ILE A 111 -3.70 -1.35 14.75
CA ILE A 111 -3.56 -0.32 15.78
C ILE A 111 -4.46 -0.75 16.94
N PRO A 112 -3.91 -1.08 18.13
CA PRO A 112 -4.72 -1.39 19.29
C PRO A 112 -5.64 -0.23 19.69
N LYS A 113 -6.80 -0.54 20.28
CA LYS A 113 -7.71 0.48 20.80
C LYS A 113 -6.99 1.42 21.78
N GLY A 114 -7.30 2.70 21.69
CA GLY A 114 -6.68 3.74 22.51
C GLY A 114 -5.36 4.28 21.97
N GLN A 115 -4.88 3.78 20.83
CA GLN A 115 -3.59 4.19 20.23
C GLN A 115 -3.74 5.00 18.93
N ALA A 116 -4.97 5.33 18.53
CA ALA A 116 -5.22 6.25 17.43
C ALA A 116 -6.00 7.48 17.91
N PHE A 117 -5.75 8.62 17.28
CA PHE A 117 -6.57 9.83 17.42
C PHE A 117 -7.14 10.21 16.06
N SER A 118 -8.47 10.28 15.97
CA SER A 118 -9.16 10.63 14.73
C SER A 118 -10.47 11.36 15.03
N GLY A 119 -10.81 12.34 14.18
CA GLY A 119 -12.05 13.09 14.31
C GLY A 119 -12.23 13.75 15.69
N GLY A 120 -11.14 14.18 16.31
CA GLY A 120 -11.15 14.87 17.61
C GLY A 120 -11.23 13.96 18.84
N ARG A 121 -11.06 12.63 18.71
CA ARG A 121 -11.16 11.68 19.83
C ARG A 121 -10.15 10.54 19.70
N ILE A 122 -9.84 9.94 20.85
CA ILE A 122 -9.07 8.69 20.91
C ILE A 122 -9.98 7.53 20.50
N CYS A 123 -9.44 6.61 19.71
CA CYS A 123 -10.08 5.40 19.21
C CYS A 123 -9.21 4.17 19.42
#